data_AF-A0A0J5S2H3-F1
#
_entry.id   AF-A0A0J5S2H3-F1
#
_cell.length_a   1.000
_cell.length_b   1.000
_cell.length_c   1.000
_cell.angle_alpha   90.00
_cell.angle_beta   90.00
_cell.angle_gamma   90.00
#
_symmetry.space_group_name_H-M   'P 1'
#
loop_
_entity.id
_entity.type
_entity.pdbx_description
1 polymer ?
#
loop_
_entity_poly.entity_id
_entity_poly.type
_entity_poly.pdbx_seq_one_letter_code
_entity_poly.pdbx_strand_id
1 'polypeptide(L)'
;MNFTPKLFIDGSEYKVILTNKSCDDLYLSNPTVGEGNLCSQNIKWIHQLDATRMMAYMFRYANGQSLTIPTQLNDERYPFWAFKDKTPPEGVSFDTFRNLCKTDSSLRDKMKHLRAYFWYEMDYLSPNYQEENLIILSHFVIKVTDKMTEEDVAICRNQKHQFDNIKGNKYV
;
A
#
# COMPACT_ATOMS: atom_id res chain seq x y z
N MET A 1 16.94 -14.34 3.08
CA MET A 1 17.04 -12.87 3.21
C MET A 1 16.65 -12.48 4.63
N ASN A 2 17.42 -11.62 5.29
CA ASN A 2 17.00 -11.01 6.55
C ASN A 2 15.93 -9.95 6.22
N PHE A 3 14.79 -10.01 6.88
CA PHE A 3 13.72 -9.03 6.72
C PHE A 3 14.19 -7.68 7.28
N THR A 4 14.18 -6.64 6.45
CA THR A 4 14.67 -5.30 6.85
C THR A 4 13.60 -4.26 6.48
N PRO A 5 12.78 -3.81 7.45
CA PRO A 5 11.85 -2.71 7.26
C PRO A 5 12.55 -1.47 6.72
N LYS A 6 11.94 -0.81 5.74
CA LYS A 6 12.42 0.47 5.22
C LYS A 6 11.42 1.57 5.52
N LEU A 7 11.87 2.67 6.12
CA LEU A 7 11.05 3.86 6.29
C LEU A 7 10.67 4.43 4.92
N PHE A 8 9.40 4.74 4.74
CA PHE A 8 8.85 5.20 3.45
C PHE A 8 8.14 6.55 3.54
N ILE A 9 7.40 6.77 4.63
CA ILE A 9 6.80 8.07 4.97
C ILE A 9 7.01 8.29 6.46
N ASP A 10 7.62 9.42 6.81
CA ASP A 10 7.72 9.89 8.18
C ASP A 10 6.59 10.90 8.43
N GLY A 11 5.41 10.38 8.81
CA GLY A 11 4.21 11.17 9.03
C GLY A 11 4.10 11.67 10.47
N SER A 12 3.29 12.71 10.69
CA SER A 12 3.10 13.30 12.02
C SER A 12 2.37 12.39 13.01
N GLU A 13 1.57 11.44 12.52
CA GLU A 13 0.78 10.52 13.36
C GLU A 13 1.30 9.08 13.27
N TYR A 14 1.60 8.62 12.06
CA TYR A 14 2.13 7.28 11.80
C TYR A 14 3.38 7.35 10.91
N LYS A 15 4.35 6.48 11.18
CA LYS A 15 5.40 6.16 10.22
C LYS A 15 4.93 5.03 9.31
N VAL A 16 5.13 5.17 8.00
CA VAL A 16 4.86 4.12 7.03
C VAL A 16 6.16 3.40 6.70
N ILE A 17 6.17 2.09 6.89
CA ILE A 17 7.32 1.24 6.61
C ILE A 17 6.98 0.17 5.59
N LEU A 18 7.96 -0.18 4.76
CA LEU A 18 7.85 -1.22 3.74
C LEU A 18 8.42 -2.53 4.28
N THR A 19 7.67 -3.60 4.07
CA THR A 19 8.21 -4.97 4.10
C THR A 19 9.08 -5.26 2.86
N ASN A 20 9.77 -6.40 2.88
CA ASN A 20 10.55 -6.85 1.71
C ASN A 20 9.66 -6.98 0.46
N LYS A 21 8.48 -7.59 0.58
CA LYS A 21 7.61 -7.80 -0.59
C LYS A 21 7.11 -6.47 -1.19
N SER A 22 6.76 -5.50 -0.35
CA SER A 22 6.36 -4.17 -0.84
C SER A 22 7.52 -3.39 -1.44
N CYS A 23 8.75 -3.58 -0.94
CA CYS A 23 9.95 -3.06 -1.60
C CYS A 23 10.12 -3.68 -3.00
N ASP A 24 10.06 -5.01 -3.10
CA ASP A 24 10.21 -5.73 -4.37
C ASP A 24 9.19 -5.26 -5.41
N ASP A 25 7.93 -5.08 -5.00
CA ASP A 25 6.86 -4.55 -5.85
C ASP A 25 7.17 -3.15 -6.39
N LEU A 26 7.74 -2.28 -5.55
CA LEU A 26 8.10 -0.92 -5.96
C LEU A 26 9.33 -0.90 -6.88
N TYR A 27 10.33 -1.75 -6.64
CA TYR A 27 11.50 -1.85 -7.52
C TYR A 27 11.14 -2.38 -8.90
N LEU A 28 10.34 -3.44 -8.98
CA LEU A 28 9.87 -3.99 -10.25
C LEU A 28 9.09 -2.94 -11.07
N SER A 29 8.37 -2.06 -10.39
CA SER A 29 7.55 -1.03 -11.02
C SER A 29 8.34 0.24 -11.40
N ASN A 30 9.49 0.49 -10.76
CA ASN A 30 10.28 1.71 -10.92
C ASN A 30 11.78 1.38 -11.07
N PRO A 31 12.19 0.67 -12.13
CA PRO A 31 13.57 0.17 -12.28
C PRO A 31 14.63 1.29 -12.38
N THR A 32 14.21 2.53 -12.67
CA THR A 32 15.09 3.70 -12.70
C THR A 32 15.36 4.28 -11.30
N VAL A 33 14.57 3.91 -10.30
CA VAL A 33 14.77 4.27 -8.89
C VAL A 33 15.73 3.24 -8.30
N GLY A 34 17.02 3.58 -8.22
CA GLY A 34 18.04 2.68 -7.70
C GLY A 34 17.72 2.16 -6.29
N GLU A 35 18.32 1.01 -5.92
CA GLU A 35 18.02 0.28 -4.68
C GLU A 35 18.08 1.12 -3.39
N GLY A 36 18.88 2.19 -3.35
CA GLY A 36 19.00 3.09 -2.20
C GLY A 36 18.01 4.26 -2.15
N ASN A 37 17.25 4.53 -3.22
CA ASN A 37 16.52 5.81 -3.38
C ASN A 37 14.99 5.67 -3.34
N LEU A 38 14.51 4.56 -2.79
CA LEU A 38 13.09 4.23 -2.77
C LEU A 38 12.36 5.04 -1.69
N CYS A 39 11.90 6.23 -2.05
CA CYS A 39 11.10 7.10 -1.21
C CYS A 39 9.78 7.46 -1.91
N SER A 40 8.75 7.79 -1.13
CA SER A 40 7.40 8.07 -1.63
C SER A 40 7.34 9.18 -2.70
N GLN A 41 8.24 10.16 -2.65
CA GLN A 41 8.32 11.26 -3.60
C GLN A 41 8.78 10.83 -5.01
N ASN A 42 9.48 9.69 -5.11
CA ASN A 42 10.02 9.17 -6.37
C ASN A 42 9.12 8.08 -6.99
N ILE A 43 8.00 7.73 -6.34
CA ILE A 43 7.11 6.67 -6.82
C ILE A 43 6.06 7.28 -7.75
N LYS A 44 6.18 6.96 -9.05
CA LYS A 44 5.16 7.28 -10.05
C LYS A 44 4.29 6.08 -10.40
N TRP A 45 4.89 4.89 -10.48
CA TRP A 45 4.22 3.71 -11.02
C TRP A 45 4.21 2.56 -10.01
N ILE A 46 3.10 1.82 -9.96
CA ILE A 46 3.01 0.54 -9.25
C ILE A 46 2.25 -0.45 -10.13
N HIS A 47 2.88 -1.58 -10.47
CA HIS A 47 2.34 -2.62 -11.34
C HIS A 47 1.75 -2.06 -12.66
N GLN A 48 2.35 -0.99 -13.21
CA GLN A 48 1.94 -0.27 -14.43
C GLN A 48 0.81 0.78 -14.28
N LEU A 49 0.29 1.02 -13.07
CA LEU A 49 -0.67 2.10 -12.81
C LEU A 49 0.00 3.32 -12.19
N ASP A 50 -0.48 4.51 -12.55
CA ASP A 50 -0.08 5.75 -11.90
C ASP A 50 -0.51 5.69 -10.42
N ALA A 51 0.47 5.72 -9.53
CA ALA A 51 0.28 5.56 -8.10
C ALA A 51 0.25 6.90 -7.35
N THR A 52 0.36 8.05 -8.04
CA THR A 52 0.49 9.38 -7.42
C THR A 52 -0.66 9.66 -6.45
N ARG A 53 -1.89 9.30 -6.83
CA ARG A 53 -3.08 9.48 -5.98
C ARG A 53 -3.05 8.57 -4.75
N MET A 54 -2.63 7.31 -4.91
CA MET A 54 -2.49 6.39 -3.79
C MET A 54 -1.41 6.85 -2.81
N MET A 55 -0.25 7.30 -3.32
CA MET A 55 0.81 7.89 -2.51
C MET A 55 0.30 9.10 -1.71
N ALA A 56 -0.51 9.96 -2.33
CA ALA A 56 -1.15 11.09 -1.63
C ALA A 56 -2.11 10.63 -0.52
N TYR A 57 -2.90 9.57 -0.74
CA TYR A 57 -3.77 9.02 0.31
C TYR A 57 -2.97 8.47 1.48
N MET A 58 -1.89 7.73 1.20
CA MET A 58 -0.99 7.19 2.22
C MET A 58 -0.35 8.32 3.04
N PHE A 59 0.15 9.36 2.38
CA PHE A 59 0.74 10.53 3.04
C PHE A 59 -0.27 11.24 3.94
N ARG A 60 -1.50 11.47 3.45
CA ARG A 60 -2.57 12.08 4.23
C ARG A 60 -2.87 11.28 5.49
N TYR A 61 -3.04 9.97 5.34
CA TYR A 61 -3.36 9.08 6.47
C TYR A 61 -2.24 8.98 7.49
N ALA A 62 -0.98 8.91 7.03
CA ALA A 62 0.20 8.95 7.89
C ALA A 62 0.30 10.24 8.72
N ASN A 63 -0.29 11.34 8.24
CA ASN A 63 -0.37 12.62 8.95
C ASN A 63 -1.72 12.80 9.69
N GLY A 64 -2.43 11.72 10.01
CA GLY A 64 -3.66 11.75 10.81
C GLY A 64 -4.88 12.31 10.07
N GLN A 65 -4.80 12.55 8.75
CA GLN A 65 -5.95 13.03 7.99
C GLN A 65 -6.87 11.87 7.59
N SER A 66 -8.15 12.00 7.92
CA SER A 66 -9.15 10.97 7.58
C SER A 66 -9.27 10.74 6.07
N LEU A 67 -9.32 9.47 5.68
CA LEU A 67 -9.62 9.02 4.32
C LEU A 67 -11.09 8.61 4.21
N THR A 68 -11.66 8.73 3.02
CA THR A 68 -13.05 8.30 2.77
C THR A 68 -13.12 6.77 2.70
N ILE A 69 -13.86 6.15 3.62
CA ILE A 69 -14.17 4.71 3.59
C ILE A 69 -15.45 4.50 2.76
N PRO A 70 -15.55 3.46 1.92
CA PRO A 70 -14.56 2.41 1.61
C PRO A 70 -13.71 2.72 0.36
N THR A 71 -13.72 3.97 -0.12
CA THR A 71 -13.22 4.33 -1.45
C THR A 71 -11.72 4.58 -1.51
N GLN A 72 -11.15 5.12 -0.44
CA GLN A 72 -9.72 5.45 -0.29
C GLN A 72 -9.03 4.57 0.75
N LEU A 73 -9.78 4.10 1.76
CA LEU A 73 -9.34 3.22 2.82
C LEU A 73 -10.42 2.16 3.08
N ASN A 74 -10.04 0.92 3.29
CA ASN A 74 -11.01 -0.14 3.59
C ASN A 74 -10.41 -1.21 4.51
N ASP A 75 -11.23 -1.73 5.44
CA ASP A 75 -10.96 -3.00 6.11
C ASP A 75 -11.37 -4.12 5.15
N GLU A 76 -10.36 -4.71 4.52
CA GLU A 76 -10.58 -5.81 3.59
C GLU A 76 -10.68 -7.13 4.34
N ARG A 77 -9.86 -7.30 5.39
CA ARG A 77 -9.85 -8.47 6.26
C ARG A 77 -8.98 -8.22 7.50
N TYR A 78 -9.60 -8.11 8.67
CA TYR A 78 -8.89 -7.98 9.94
C TYR A 78 -7.68 -8.93 10.10
N PRO A 79 -6.52 -8.45 10.57
CA PRO A 79 -6.19 -7.06 10.96
C PRO A 79 -5.70 -6.18 9.80
N PHE A 80 -5.89 -6.60 8.56
CA PHE A 80 -5.34 -5.95 7.36
C PHE A 80 -6.30 -4.96 6.73
N TRP A 81 -5.75 -3.80 6.42
CA TRP A 81 -6.37 -2.66 5.75
C TRP A 81 -5.78 -2.48 4.35
N ALA A 82 -6.45 -1.70 3.52
CA ALA A 82 -5.94 -1.31 2.21
C ALA A 82 -6.11 0.17 1.94
N PHE A 83 -5.03 0.83 1.50
CA PHE A 83 -5.16 2.05 0.71
C PHE A 83 -5.65 1.69 -0.69
N LYS A 84 -6.58 2.47 -1.23
CA LYS A 84 -7.22 2.18 -2.52
C LYS A 84 -7.11 3.38 -3.45
N ASP A 85 -6.67 3.12 -4.67
CA ASP A 85 -6.96 3.99 -5.79
C ASP A 85 -7.57 3.18 -6.93
N LYS A 86 -8.56 3.78 -7.60
CA LYS A 86 -9.24 3.15 -8.73
C LYS A 86 -8.95 3.92 -9.99
N THR A 87 -8.56 3.21 -11.03
CA THR A 87 -8.32 3.75 -12.36
C THR A 87 -9.18 3.02 -13.39
N PRO A 88 -9.45 3.63 -14.55
CA PRO A 88 -10.01 2.92 -15.68
C PRO A 88 -9.14 1.71 -16.10
N PRO A 89 -9.68 0.82 -16.94
CA PRO A 89 -8.86 -0.16 -17.66
C PRO A 89 -7.70 0.52 -18.38
N GLU A 90 -6.64 -0.25 -18.59
CA GLU A 90 -5.45 0.22 -19.28
C GLU A 90 -5.77 0.67 -20.71
N GLY A 91 -5.13 1.75 -21.14
CA GLY A 91 -5.40 2.40 -22.42
C GLY A 91 -6.68 3.22 -22.47
N VAL A 92 -7.48 3.30 -21.39
CA VAL A 92 -8.72 4.08 -21.36
C VAL A 92 -8.56 5.31 -20.48
N SER A 93 -8.81 6.50 -21.03
CA SER A 93 -8.83 7.73 -20.24
C SER A 93 -10.03 7.76 -19.27
N PHE A 94 -9.92 8.54 -18.19
CA PHE A 94 -11.01 8.65 -17.21
C PHE A 94 -12.29 9.23 -17.84
N ASP A 95 -12.16 10.19 -18.75
CA ASP A 95 -13.30 10.81 -19.43
C ASP A 95 -13.98 9.86 -20.41
N THR A 96 -13.18 9.10 -21.18
CA THR A 96 -13.70 8.05 -22.06
C THR A 96 -14.45 7.00 -21.24
N PHE A 97 -13.84 6.51 -20.16
CA PHE A 97 -14.47 5.52 -19.28
C PHE A 97 -15.77 6.06 -18.67
N ARG A 98 -15.77 7.30 -18.17
CA ARG A 98 -16.96 7.95 -17.60
C ARG A 98 -18.09 8.06 -18.62
N ASN A 99 -17.79 8.39 -19.87
CA ASN A 99 -18.80 8.46 -20.92
C ASN A 99 -19.40 7.09 -21.25
N LEU A 100 -18.57 6.05 -21.33
CA LEU A 100 -19.05 4.68 -21.54
C LEU A 100 -19.96 4.19 -20.39
N CYS A 101 -19.63 4.54 -19.14
CA CYS A 101 -20.46 4.20 -17.98
C CYS A 101 -21.85 4.89 -17.97
N LYS A 102 -22.10 5.89 -18.82
CA LYS A 102 -23.45 6.49 -18.98
C LYS A 102 -24.40 5.57 -19.74
N THR A 103 -23.87 4.73 -20.62
CA THR A 103 -24.65 3.83 -21.48
C THR A 103 -24.58 2.37 -21.04
N ASP A 104 -23.51 1.98 -20.33
CA ASP A 104 -23.36 0.63 -19.80
C ASP A 104 -22.80 0.67 -18.37
N SER A 105 -23.67 0.43 -17.40
CA SER A 105 -23.31 0.42 -15.98
C SER A 105 -22.43 -0.77 -15.57
N SER A 106 -22.43 -1.86 -16.35
CA SER A 106 -21.63 -3.07 -16.05
C SER A 106 -20.12 -2.82 -16.19
N LEU A 107 -19.73 -1.76 -16.89
CA LEU A 107 -18.31 -1.40 -17.09
C LEU A 107 -17.63 -0.95 -15.81
N ARG A 108 -18.37 -0.57 -14.76
CA ARG A 108 -17.81 -0.16 -13.47
C ARG A 108 -16.98 -1.28 -12.81
N ASP A 109 -17.38 -2.53 -13.01
CA ASP A 109 -16.69 -3.70 -12.47
C ASP A 109 -15.37 -4.00 -13.20
N LYS A 110 -15.10 -3.29 -14.32
CA LYS A 110 -13.83 -3.38 -15.06
C LYS A 110 -12.78 -2.38 -14.58
N MET A 111 -13.10 -1.51 -13.61
CA MET A 111 -12.10 -0.61 -13.04
C MET A 111 -10.95 -1.40 -12.41
N LYS A 112 -9.71 -0.98 -12.65
CA LYS A 112 -8.54 -1.54 -11.99
C LYS A 112 -8.41 -0.88 -10.61
N HIS A 113 -8.30 -1.70 -9.57
CA HIS A 113 -8.12 -1.24 -8.20
C HIS A 113 -6.66 -1.49 -7.82
N LEU A 114 -5.88 -0.41 -7.71
CA LEU A 114 -4.57 -0.44 -7.08
C LEU A 114 -4.76 -0.45 -5.56
N ARG A 115 -4.10 -1.40 -4.90
CA ARG A 115 -4.18 -1.56 -3.45
C ARG A 115 -2.80 -1.64 -2.85
N ALA A 116 -2.62 -0.96 -1.72
CA ALA A 116 -1.50 -1.19 -0.82
C ALA A 116 -2.06 -1.78 0.47
N TYR A 117 -1.82 -3.08 0.70
CA TYR A 117 -2.27 -3.73 1.92
C TYR A 117 -1.33 -3.42 3.08
N PHE A 118 -1.90 -3.23 4.26
CA PHE A 118 -1.14 -2.90 5.45
C PHE A 118 -1.82 -3.37 6.73
N TRP A 119 -1.07 -3.37 7.82
CA TRP A 119 -1.61 -3.39 9.18
C TRP A 119 -0.93 -2.31 9.99
N TYR A 120 -1.52 -1.92 11.12
CA TYR A 120 -0.88 -1.00 12.05
C TYR A 120 -0.34 -1.77 13.26
N GLU A 121 0.70 -1.21 13.87
CA GLU A 121 1.14 -1.61 15.20
C GLU A 121 1.20 -0.37 16.09
N MET A 122 0.76 -0.52 17.34
CA MET A 122 0.80 0.53 18.35
C MET A 122 1.87 0.27 19.42
N ASP A 123 2.17 -1.00 19.75
CA ASP A 123 3.08 -1.34 20.86
C ASP A 123 4.38 -2.01 20.37
N TYR A 124 5.35 -1.24 19.88
CA TYR A 124 6.72 -1.76 19.70
C TYR A 124 7.59 -1.45 20.91
N LEU A 125 7.54 -2.34 21.91
CA LEU A 125 8.44 -2.28 23.05
C LEU A 125 9.66 -3.18 22.81
N SER A 126 10.82 -2.55 22.61
CA SER A 126 12.12 -3.17 22.89
C SER A 126 12.92 -2.23 23.79
N PRO A 127 13.96 -2.71 24.50
CA PRO A 127 14.78 -1.85 25.37
C PRO A 127 15.38 -0.62 24.66
N ASN A 128 15.43 -0.62 23.33
CA ASN A 128 15.97 0.44 22.49
C ASN A 128 14.89 1.13 21.62
N TYR A 129 13.61 0.80 21.78
CA TYR A 129 12.49 1.39 21.01
C TYR A 129 11.49 2.06 21.92
N GLN A 130 11.04 3.25 21.50
CA GLN A 130 9.86 3.89 22.07
C GLN A 130 8.61 3.39 21.35
N GLU A 131 7.46 3.55 22.01
CA GLU A 131 6.15 3.29 21.41
C GLU A 131 6.01 4.17 20.15
N GLU A 132 5.75 3.52 19.00
CA GLU A 132 5.61 4.20 17.73
C GLU A 132 4.38 3.67 17.00
N ASN A 133 3.55 4.60 16.53
CA ASN A 133 2.44 4.32 15.65
C ASN A 133 2.98 3.97 14.25
N LEU A 134 3.00 2.68 13.91
CA LEU A 134 3.52 2.20 12.63
C LEU A 134 2.39 1.74 11.70
N ILE A 135 2.50 2.08 10.42
CA ILE A 135 1.76 1.49 9.31
C ILE A 135 2.73 0.62 8.52
N ILE A 136 2.48 -0.69 8.50
CA ILE A 136 3.37 -1.66 7.86
C ILE A 136 2.75 -2.13 6.55
N LEU A 137 3.32 -1.70 5.42
CA LEU A 137 2.86 -2.11 4.09
C LEU A 137 3.35 -3.51 3.75
N SER A 138 2.43 -4.43 3.49
CA SER A 138 2.72 -5.82 3.20
C SER A 138 3.13 -6.05 1.73
N HIS A 139 2.37 -5.50 0.79
CA HIS A 139 2.58 -5.60 -0.64
C HIS A 139 1.61 -4.69 -1.41
N PHE A 140 1.86 -4.54 -2.71
CA PHE A 140 0.97 -3.87 -3.64
C PHE A 140 0.32 -4.86 -4.60
N VAL A 141 -0.92 -4.59 -5.02
CA VAL A 141 -1.62 -5.42 -6.02
C VAL A 141 -2.56 -4.60 -6.90
N ILE A 142 -2.74 -5.03 -8.14
CA ILE A 142 -3.81 -4.58 -9.02
C ILE A 142 -4.81 -5.70 -9.19
N LYS A 143 -6.09 -5.39 -9.01
CA LYS A 143 -7.16 -6.33 -9.33
C LYS A 143 -8.48 -5.62 -9.61
N VAL A 144 -9.43 -6.36 -10.16
CA VAL A 144 -10.80 -5.89 -10.41
C VAL A 144 -11.78 -6.36 -9.34
N THR A 145 -11.35 -7.27 -8.45
CA THR A 145 -12.21 -7.81 -7.39
C THR A 145 -12.26 -6.90 -6.17
N ASP A 146 -13.40 -6.89 -5.49
CA ASP A 146 -13.64 -6.04 -4.33
C ASP A 146 -12.99 -6.53 -3.03
N LYS A 147 -12.65 -7.81 -2.93
CA LYS A 147 -12.11 -8.44 -1.71
C LYS A 147 -10.74 -9.05 -1.91
N MET A 148 -9.95 -9.14 -0.83
CA MET A 148 -8.73 -9.97 -0.75
C MET A 148 -8.97 -11.41 -1.24
N THR A 149 -7.99 -11.95 -1.98
CA THR A 149 -7.92 -13.38 -2.27
C THR A 149 -7.27 -14.11 -1.07
N GLU A 150 -7.38 -15.44 -0.98
CA GLU A 150 -6.65 -16.20 0.05
C GLU A 150 -5.13 -16.12 -0.15
N GLU A 151 -4.67 -15.94 -1.37
CA GLU A 151 -3.26 -15.69 -1.69
C GLU A 151 -2.78 -14.35 -1.12
N ASP A 152 -3.54 -13.26 -1.34
CA ASP A 152 -3.25 -11.94 -0.76
C ASP A 152 -3.09 -12.05 0.77
N VAL A 153 -3.95 -12.85 1.41
CA VAL A 153 -3.97 -13.05 2.86
C VAL A 153 -2.78 -13.86 3.34
N ALA A 154 -2.39 -14.90 2.59
CA ALA A 154 -1.20 -15.68 2.90
C ALA A 154 0.08 -14.80 2.83
N ILE A 155 0.19 -13.93 1.83
CA ILE A 155 1.29 -12.98 1.70
C ILE A 155 1.31 -12.02 2.90
N CYS A 156 0.18 -11.38 3.22
CA CYS A 156 0.06 -10.49 4.38
C CYS A 156 0.49 -11.16 5.69
N ARG A 157 -0.01 -12.37 5.96
CA ARG A 157 0.34 -13.14 7.16
C ARG A 157 1.82 -13.48 7.23
N ASN A 158 2.42 -13.89 6.11
CA ASN A 158 3.84 -14.19 6.06
C ASN A 158 4.68 -12.92 6.33
N GLN A 159 4.35 -11.80 5.68
CA GLN A 159 5.04 -10.53 5.92
C GLN A 159 4.90 -10.05 7.37
N LYS A 160 3.72 -10.20 7.98
CA LYS A 160 3.53 -9.90 9.41
C LYS A 160 4.38 -10.81 10.29
N HIS A 161 4.37 -12.11 10.04
CA HIS A 161 5.18 -13.07 10.81
C HIS A 161 6.67 -12.74 10.73
N GLN A 162 7.17 -12.35 9.56
CA GLN A 162 8.55 -11.89 9.39
C GLN A 162 8.84 -10.63 10.20
N PHE A 163 7.92 -9.66 10.17
CA PHE A 163 8.03 -8.41 10.93
C PHE A 163 8.07 -8.64 12.45
N ASP A 164 7.18 -9.50 12.95
CA ASP A 164 7.05 -9.81 14.37
C ASP A 164 8.33 -10.48 14.91
N ASN A 165 9.02 -11.26 14.07
CA ASN A 165 10.25 -11.99 14.43
C ASN A 165 11.54 -11.16 14.40
N ILE A 166 11.50 -9.89 13.96
CA ILE A 166 12.68 -9.03 13.99
C ILE A 166 13.06 -8.76 15.45
N LYS A 167 14.33 -8.98 15.79
CA LYS A 167 14.92 -8.62 17.09
C LYS A 167 15.81 -7.38 16.94
N GLY A 168 15.85 -6.52 17.96
CA GLY A 168 16.71 -5.33 17.98
C GLY A 168 16.10 -4.12 17.25
N ASN A 169 16.94 -3.18 16.80
CA ASN A 169 16.50 -1.98 16.10
C ASN A 169 15.91 -2.36 14.73
N LYS A 170 14.62 -2.10 14.52
CA LYS A 170 13.88 -2.68 13.39
C LYS A 170 13.99 -1.87 12.09
N TYR A 171 14.30 -0.58 12.14
CA TYR A 171 14.47 0.24 10.94
C TYR A 171 15.86 0.91 10.91
N VAL A 172 16.36 1.14 9.68
CA VAL A 172 17.62 1.84 9.37
C VAL A 172 17.34 2.95 8.38
#